data_AF-A0A174QB94-F1
#
_entry.id   AF-A0A174QB94-F1
#
_cell.length_a   1.000
_cell.length_b   1.000
_cell.length_c   1.000
_cell.angle_alpha   90.00
_cell.angle_beta   90.00
_cell.angle_gamma   90.00
#
_symmetry.space_group_name_H-M   'P 1'
#
loop_
_entity.id
_entity.type
_entity.pdbx_description
1 polymer ?
#
loop_
_entity_poly.entity_id
_entity_poly.type
_entity_poly.pdbx_seq_one_letter_code
_entity_poly.pdbx_strand_id
1 'polypeptide(L)'
;MAVGDYVNIILNQEGTAFISEIEDRKNYIIRRASNLSKQSHILAANLDQCMLIVTVNYPETSTTFIDRFLASAEAYRVPVKIIFNKVDAYNEEELHYLDSLINLYTTIGYPCFKVSARKGEGIDTIEKELKGRITLFSGHSGVGKSTLIKAILPDIEIKTGEISTYHNKGMHTTTFSEMFPVPGNGYIIDTPGIKGFGTFDMEEEEIGHYFPEIFKVSADCRYGNCTHRHEPGCAVREAVEKHYISESRYASYLNMLEDKEEGKYRAAY
;
A
#
# COMPACT_ATOMS: atom_id res chain seq x y z
N MET A 1 15.55 12.69 -5.90
CA MET A 1 14.65 12.39 -7.03
C MET A 1 14.05 11.01 -6.80
N ALA A 2 12.76 10.87 -7.09
CA ALA A 2 12.02 9.63 -7.03
C ALA A 2 11.22 9.45 -8.33
N VAL A 3 10.79 8.22 -8.60
CA VAL A 3 9.93 7.95 -9.75
C VAL A 3 8.59 8.67 -9.57
N GLY A 4 8.13 9.36 -10.62
CA GLY A 4 6.94 10.20 -10.60
C GLY A 4 7.20 11.69 -10.29
N ASP A 5 8.46 12.09 -10.00
CA ASP A 5 8.81 13.51 -9.91
C ASP A 5 8.62 14.21 -11.27
N TYR A 6 7.93 15.35 -11.28
CA TYR A 6 7.93 16.27 -12.42
C TYR A 6 9.22 17.10 -12.40
N VAL A 7 9.90 17.18 -13.54
CA VAL A 7 11.23 17.81 -13.63
C VAL A 7 11.34 18.70 -14.85
N ASN A 8 11.99 19.85 -14.66
CA ASN A 8 12.42 20.70 -15.76
C ASN A 8 13.75 20.16 -16.30
N ILE A 9 13.82 19.99 -17.63
CA ILE A 9 15.02 19.49 -18.29
C ILE A 9 15.61 20.53 -19.23
N ILE A 10 16.94 20.61 -19.26
CA ILE A 10 17.71 21.40 -20.21
C ILE A 10 18.40 20.42 -21.15
N LEU A 11 18.07 20.50 -22.44
CA LEU A 11 18.64 19.64 -23.47
C LEU A 11 20.06 20.08 -23.82
N ASN A 12 20.98 19.13 -23.88
CA ASN A 12 22.31 19.33 -24.42
C ASN A 12 22.33 19.04 -25.92
N GLN A 13 23.32 19.61 -26.61
CA GLN A 13 23.54 19.38 -28.05
C GLN A 13 23.88 17.91 -28.37
N GLU A 14 24.30 17.11 -27.38
CA GLU A 14 24.67 15.70 -27.51
C GLU A 14 23.49 14.73 -27.31
N GLY A 15 22.25 15.22 -27.24
CA GLY A 15 21.06 14.38 -27.05
C GLY A 15 20.85 13.86 -25.62
N THR A 16 21.66 14.33 -24.67
CA THR A 16 21.44 14.16 -23.22
C THR A 16 20.68 15.34 -22.63
N ALA A 17 20.14 15.19 -21.42
CA ALA A 17 19.44 16.26 -20.73
C ALA A 17 19.90 16.38 -19.27
N PHE A 18 19.98 17.61 -18.77
CA PHE A 18 20.18 17.89 -17.35
C PHE A 18 18.87 18.25 -16.69
N ILE A 19 18.61 17.66 -15.52
CA ILE A 19 17.49 18.07 -14.68
C ILE A 19 17.90 19.35 -13.95
N SER A 20 17.24 20.45 -14.25
CA SER A 20 17.52 21.76 -13.62
C SER A 20 16.73 21.96 -12.33
N GLU A 21 15.52 21.40 -12.27
CA GLU A 21 14.59 21.61 -11.16
C GLU A 21 13.65 20.41 -11.00
N ILE A 22 13.21 20.17 -9.77
CA ILE A 22 12.18 19.21 -9.42
C ILE A 22 11.01 20.02 -8.86
N GLU A 23 9.82 19.84 -9.44
CA GLU A 23 8.61 20.52 -8.98
C GLU A 23 8.14 19.99 -7.62
N ASP A 24 7.29 20.79 -6.94
CA ASP A 24 6.67 20.39 -5.68
C ASP A 24 5.81 19.14 -5.84
N ARG A 25 5.90 18.24 -4.87
CA ARG A 25 5.15 16.98 -4.87
C ARG A 25 3.76 17.18 -4.28
N LYS A 26 2.71 16.68 -4.97
CA LYS A 26 1.35 16.64 -4.39
C LYS A 26 1.22 15.61 -3.25
N ASN A 27 1.96 14.49 -3.36
CA ASN A 27 2.04 13.42 -2.37
C ASN A 27 3.25 12.51 -2.68
N TYR A 28 3.56 11.58 -1.78
CA TYR A 28 4.62 10.59 -1.97
C TYR A 28 4.44 9.39 -1.03
N ILE A 29 5.04 8.25 -1.39
CA ILE A 29 5.09 7.07 -0.53
C ILE A 29 6.54 6.79 -0.17
N ILE A 30 6.80 6.53 1.12
CA ILE A 30 8.14 6.22 1.63
C ILE A 30 8.26 4.78 2.11
N ARG A 31 9.49 4.29 2.13
CA ARG A 31 9.89 3.04 2.77
C ARG A 31 11.02 3.29 3.75
N ARG A 32 10.96 2.61 4.90
CA ARG A 32 12.07 2.55 5.86
C ARG A 32 13.20 1.68 5.28
N ALA A 33 14.42 2.19 5.25
CA ALA A 33 15.58 1.39 4.90
C ALA A 33 15.75 0.23 5.91
N SER A 34 16.14 -0.95 5.42
CA SER A 34 16.37 -2.15 6.25
C SER A 34 17.65 -2.08 7.09
N ASN A 35 18.56 -1.16 6.75
CA ASN A 35 19.79 -0.94 7.50
C ASN A 35 19.56 0.19 8.50
N LEU A 36 20.18 0.09 9.67
CA LEU A 36 20.07 0.97 10.86
C LEU A 36 20.24 2.49 10.63
N SER A 37 20.38 2.97 9.40
CA SER A 37 20.21 4.39 9.11
C SER A 37 18.73 4.76 9.20
N LYS A 38 18.41 5.84 9.91
CA LYS A 38 17.09 6.50 9.91
C LYS A 38 16.73 7.10 8.53
N GLN A 39 17.26 6.55 7.45
CA GLN A 39 17.07 7.07 6.10
C GLN A 39 15.78 6.50 5.51
N SER A 40 14.84 7.39 5.24
CA SER A 40 13.64 7.13 4.46
C SER A 40 13.96 7.23 2.98
N HIS A 41 13.53 6.25 2.20
CA HIS A 41 13.61 6.32 0.74
C HIS A 41 12.21 6.57 0.18
N ILE A 42 12.06 7.62 -0.61
CA ILE A 42 10.83 7.88 -1.34
C ILE A 42 10.75 6.88 -2.48
N LEU A 43 9.73 6.03 -2.44
CA LEU A 43 9.51 4.98 -3.43
C LEU A 43 8.92 5.54 -4.72
N ALA A 44 7.95 6.44 -4.57
CA ALA A 44 7.25 7.11 -5.65
C ALA A 44 6.62 8.42 -5.18
N ALA A 45 6.44 9.36 -6.10
CA ALA A 45 5.83 10.66 -5.87
C ALA A 45 4.72 10.94 -6.89
N ASN A 46 3.89 11.94 -6.59
CA ASN A 46 2.82 12.42 -7.46
C ASN A 46 1.82 11.34 -7.90
N LEU A 47 1.50 10.45 -6.98
CA LEU A 47 0.58 9.34 -7.19
C LEU A 47 -0.87 9.84 -7.23
N ASP A 48 -1.65 9.36 -8.19
CA ASP A 48 -3.11 9.52 -8.18
C ASP A 48 -3.77 8.45 -7.33
N GLN A 49 -3.15 7.27 -7.24
CA GLN A 49 -3.64 6.14 -6.46
C GLN A 49 -2.53 5.11 -6.18
N CYS A 50 -2.77 4.27 -5.18
CA CYS A 50 -2.09 3.01 -4.95
C CYS A 50 -3.07 1.86 -5.20
N MET A 51 -2.60 0.80 -5.85
CA MET A 51 -3.29 -0.49 -5.88
C MET A 51 -2.49 -1.49 -5.04
N LEU A 52 -3.09 -1.92 -3.94
CA LEU A 52 -2.53 -2.93 -3.05
C LEU A 52 -3.00 -4.32 -3.48
N ILE A 53 -2.09 -5.13 -4.02
CA ILE A 53 -2.35 -6.51 -4.41
C ILE A 53 -2.18 -7.41 -3.19
N VAL A 54 -3.24 -8.15 -2.89
CA VAL A 54 -3.35 -9.06 -1.75
C VAL A 54 -3.86 -10.42 -2.19
N THR A 55 -3.59 -11.43 -1.37
CA THR A 55 -4.05 -12.81 -1.56
C THR A 55 -4.48 -13.36 -0.21
N VAL A 56 -5.58 -14.12 -0.15
CA VAL A 56 -6.02 -14.76 1.09
C VAL A 56 -5.25 -16.05 1.39
N ASN A 57 -4.64 -16.64 0.36
CA ASN A 57 -3.70 -17.74 0.48
C ASN A 57 -2.67 -17.73 -0.66
N TYR A 58 -1.54 -18.41 -0.45
CA TYR A 58 -0.44 -18.64 -1.39
C TYR A 58 0.28 -17.39 -1.96
N PRO A 59 0.91 -16.52 -1.14
CA PRO A 59 0.93 -16.49 0.31
C PRO A 59 -0.27 -15.74 0.88
N GLU A 60 -0.57 -15.90 2.16
CA GLU A 60 -1.55 -15.04 2.83
C GLU A 60 -1.01 -13.61 3.01
N THR A 61 -1.87 -12.62 2.79
CA THR A 61 -1.63 -11.24 3.18
C THR A 61 -2.43 -10.94 4.44
N SER A 62 -1.74 -10.73 5.56
CA SER A 62 -2.41 -10.47 6.84
C SER A 62 -3.17 -9.14 6.83
N THR A 63 -4.29 -9.08 7.55
CA THR A 63 -5.06 -7.84 7.73
C THR A 63 -4.22 -6.74 8.37
N THR A 64 -3.35 -7.08 9.33
CA THR A 64 -2.41 -6.14 9.92
C THR A 64 -1.50 -5.46 8.88
N PHE A 65 -1.03 -6.19 7.87
CA PHE A 65 -0.25 -5.58 6.80
C PHE A 65 -1.11 -4.66 5.93
N ILE A 66 -2.32 -5.10 5.57
CA ILE A 66 -3.26 -4.31 4.77
C ILE A 66 -3.59 -3.01 5.51
N ASP A 67 -4.00 -3.09 6.76
CA ASP A 67 -4.40 -1.95 7.58
C ASP A 67 -3.26 -0.94 7.75
N ARG A 68 -2.04 -1.42 8.00
CA ARG A 68 -0.84 -0.57 8.08
C ARG A 68 -0.52 0.12 6.76
N PHE A 69 -0.71 -0.58 5.64
CA PHE A 69 -0.54 0.02 4.31
C PHE A 69 -1.56 1.14 4.11
N LEU A 70 -2.84 0.87 4.39
CA LEU A 70 -3.93 1.81 4.22
C LEU A 70 -3.69 3.06 5.06
N ALA A 71 -3.44 2.90 6.36
CA ALA A 71 -3.15 4.02 7.25
C ALA A 71 -1.92 4.83 6.82
N SER A 72 -0.86 4.16 6.34
CA SER A 72 0.31 4.85 5.78
C SER A 72 -0.04 5.68 4.55
N ALA A 73 -0.83 5.12 3.63
CA ALA A 73 -1.23 5.83 2.42
C ALA A 73 -2.17 7.01 2.72
N GLU A 74 -3.08 6.88 3.70
CA GLU A 74 -3.94 7.98 4.17
C GLU A 74 -3.11 9.15 4.71
N ALA A 75 -2.08 8.87 5.53
CA ALA A 75 -1.19 9.91 6.05
C ALA A 75 -0.48 10.70 4.95
N TYR A 76 -0.13 10.03 3.85
CA TYR A 76 0.46 10.67 2.68
C TYR A 76 -0.56 11.16 1.65
N ARG A 77 -1.87 11.08 1.94
CA ARG A 77 -2.96 11.51 1.05
C ARG A 77 -2.90 10.80 -0.31
N VAL A 78 -2.68 9.49 -0.29
CA VAL A 78 -2.67 8.63 -1.47
C VAL A 78 -3.87 7.68 -1.42
N PRO A 79 -4.87 7.86 -2.30
CA PRO A 79 -6.02 6.96 -2.36
C PRO A 79 -5.60 5.52 -2.64
N VAL A 80 -6.16 4.55 -1.90
CA VAL A 80 -5.84 3.13 -2.07
C VAL A 80 -7.03 2.35 -2.60
N LYS A 81 -6.75 1.40 -3.51
CA LYS A 81 -7.67 0.34 -3.92
C LYS A 81 -7.03 -1.02 -3.67
N ILE A 82 -7.83 -2.01 -3.30
CA ILE A 82 -7.35 -3.34 -2.94
C ILE A 82 -7.69 -4.32 -4.07
N ILE A 83 -6.70 -5.10 -4.50
CA ILE A 83 -6.87 -6.13 -5.52
C ILE A 83 -6.65 -7.48 -4.85
N PHE A 84 -7.73 -8.25 -4.70
CA PHE A 84 -7.69 -9.65 -4.27
C PHE A 84 -7.40 -10.51 -5.50
N ASN A 85 -6.14 -10.92 -5.64
CA ASN A 85 -5.66 -11.69 -6.78
C ASN A 85 -5.80 -13.21 -6.54
N LYS A 86 -5.55 -14.00 -7.58
CA LYS A 86 -5.54 -15.48 -7.56
C LYS A 86 -6.87 -16.12 -7.17
N VAL A 87 -7.99 -15.45 -7.46
CA VAL A 87 -9.32 -15.98 -7.15
C VAL A 87 -9.61 -17.33 -7.82
N ASP A 88 -8.85 -17.69 -8.85
CA ASP A 88 -8.91 -18.99 -9.52
C ASP A 88 -8.32 -20.15 -8.73
N ALA A 89 -7.57 -19.88 -7.66
CA ALA A 89 -6.84 -20.88 -6.88
C ALA A 89 -7.53 -21.25 -5.55
N TYR A 90 -8.63 -20.58 -5.20
CA TYR A 90 -9.27 -20.70 -3.90
C TYR A 90 -10.41 -21.72 -3.89
N ASN A 91 -10.53 -22.46 -2.78
CA ASN A 91 -11.69 -23.30 -2.49
C ASN A 91 -12.87 -22.46 -1.97
N GLU A 92 -14.02 -23.11 -1.71
CA GLU A 92 -15.24 -22.41 -1.26
C GLU A 92 -15.06 -21.67 0.08
N GLU A 93 -14.35 -22.26 1.04
CA GLU A 93 -14.09 -21.63 2.35
C GLU A 93 -13.20 -20.39 2.20
N GLU A 94 -12.14 -20.49 1.38
CA GLU A 94 -11.22 -19.40 1.09
C GLU A 94 -11.90 -18.25 0.33
N LEU A 95 -12.79 -18.59 -0.63
CA LEU A 95 -13.60 -17.59 -1.34
C LEU A 95 -14.56 -16.87 -0.40
N HIS A 96 -15.17 -17.59 0.55
CA HIS A 96 -16.06 -17.00 1.55
C HIS A 96 -15.32 -16.06 2.51
N TYR A 97 -14.09 -16.45 2.93
CA TYR A 97 -13.22 -15.57 3.71
C TYR A 97 -12.80 -14.32 2.92
N LEU A 98 -12.44 -14.49 1.64
CA LEU A 98 -12.13 -13.38 0.73
C LEU A 98 -13.31 -12.41 0.60
N ASP A 99 -14.53 -12.91 0.44
CA ASP A 99 -15.73 -12.08 0.38
C ASP A 99 -15.99 -11.31 1.67
N SER A 100 -15.70 -11.93 2.82
CA SER A 100 -15.78 -11.26 4.13
C SER A 100 -14.79 -10.10 4.23
N LEU A 101 -13.55 -10.27 3.75
CA LEU A 101 -12.55 -9.21 3.70
C LEU A 101 -12.95 -8.09 2.73
N ILE A 102 -13.44 -8.43 1.54
CA ILE A 102 -13.95 -7.43 0.58
C ILE A 102 -15.06 -6.61 1.22
N ASN A 103 -16.03 -7.26 1.87
CA ASN A 103 -17.12 -6.57 2.54
C ASN A 103 -16.61 -5.62 3.65
N LEU A 104 -15.64 -6.07 4.45
CA LEU A 104 -15.01 -5.25 5.48
C LEU A 104 -14.40 -3.96 4.88
N TYR A 105 -13.51 -4.09 3.90
CA TYR A 105 -12.77 -2.95 3.36
C TYR A 105 -13.64 -2.03 2.50
N THR A 106 -14.61 -2.57 1.77
CA THR A 106 -15.56 -1.75 0.99
C THR A 106 -16.49 -0.94 1.90
N THR A 107 -16.95 -1.52 3.02
CA THR A 107 -17.82 -0.82 3.98
C THR A 107 -17.15 0.40 4.61
N ILE A 108 -15.84 0.35 4.83
CA ILE A 108 -15.05 1.46 5.36
C ILE A 108 -14.47 2.39 4.27
N GLY A 109 -14.85 2.18 3.00
CA GLY A 109 -14.61 3.12 1.91
C GLY A 109 -13.48 2.77 0.93
N TYR A 110 -12.85 1.60 1.04
CA TYR A 110 -11.80 1.16 0.10
C TYR A 110 -12.37 0.32 -1.05
N PRO A 111 -12.25 0.77 -2.31
CA PRO A 111 -12.65 -0.04 -3.46
C PRO A 111 -11.84 -1.34 -3.53
N CYS A 112 -12.54 -2.46 -3.71
CA CYS A 112 -11.95 -3.79 -3.78
C CYS A 112 -12.29 -4.47 -5.11
N PHE A 113 -11.31 -5.19 -5.68
CA PHE A 113 -11.47 -5.93 -6.93
C PHE A 113 -11.06 -7.38 -6.77
N LYS A 114 -11.84 -8.30 -7.34
CA LYS A 114 -11.46 -9.70 -7.51
C LYS A 114 -10.79 -9.87 -8.86
N VAL A 115 -9.60 -10.47 -8.88
CA VAL A 115 -8.82 -10.65 -10.10
C VAL A 115 -8.19 -12.04 -10.14
N SER A 116 -8.19 -12.66 -11.32
CA SER A 116 -7.26 -13.74 -11.64
C SER A 116 -6.32 -13.25 -12.72
N ALA A 117 -5.12 -12.82 -12.33
CA ALA A 117 -4.10 -12.41 -13.29
C ALA A 117 -3.70 -13.56 -14.25
N ARG A 118 -3.87 -14.81 -13.81
CA ARG A 118 -3.57 -15.99 -14.62
C ARG A 118 -4.65 -16.27 -15.68
N LYS A 119 -5.93 -16.12 -15.32
CA LYS A 119 -7.05 -16.36 -16.24
C LYS A 119 -7.49 -15.12 -17.01
N GLY A 120 -7.00 -13.95 -16.64
CA GLY A 120 -7.42 -12.67 -17.21
C GLY A 120 -8.74 -12.13 -16.65
N GLU A 121 -9.28 -12.75 -15.59
CA GLU A 121 -10.54 -12.33 -14.98
C GLU A 121 -10.35 -11.02 -14.20
N GLY A 122 -11.21 -10.02 -14.47
CA GLY A 122 -11.20 -8.72 -13.80
C GLY A 122 -10.12 -7.74 -14.29
N ILE A 123 -9.27 -8.15 -15.23
CA ILE A 123 -8.18 -7.29 -15.78
C ILE A 123 -8.73 -6.06 -16.48
N ASP A 124 -9.83 -6.19 -17.23
CA ASP A 124 -10.48 -5.09 -17.93
C ASP A 124 -10.94 -3.97 -16.99
N THR A 125 -11.33 -4.34 -15.76
CA THR A 125 -11.75 -3.41 -14.71
C THR A 125 -10.53 -2.67 -14.17
N ILE A 126 -9.42 -3.37 -13.94
CA ILE A 126 -8.16 -2.75 -13.52
C ILE A 126 -7.64 -1.80 -14.60
N GLU A 127 -7.67 -2.19 -15.88
CA GLU A 127 -7.27 -1.33 -17.00
C GLU A 127 -8.07 -0.02 -17.04
N LYS A 128 -9.40 -0.10 -16.86
CA LYS A 128 -10.25 1.10 -16.77
C LYS A 128 -9.84 2.00 -15.60
N GLU A 129 -9.52 1.41 -14.46
CA GLU A 129 -9.09 2.15 -13.28
C GLU A 129 -7.68 2.76 -13.40
N LEU A 130 -6.85 2.30 -14.34
CA LEU A 130 -5.51 2.85 -14.58
C LEU A 130 -5.48 4.02 -15.56
N LYS A 131 -6.51 4.18 -16.39
CA LYS A 131 -6.55 5.24 -17.42
C LYS A 131 -6.38 6.63 -16.80
N GLY A 132 -5.44 7.40 -17.33
CA GLY A 132 -5.17 8.78 -16.93
C GLY A 132 -4.60 8.94 -15.52
N ARG A 133 -4.11 7.87 -14.87
CA ARG A 133 -3.65 7.90 -13.47
C ARG A 133 -2.24 7.35 -13.31
N ILE A 134 -1.44 8.00 -12.48
CA ILE A 134 -0.16 7.46 -11.99
C ILE A 134 -0.46 6.56 -10.79
N THR A 135 -0.21 5.26 -10.96
CA THR A 135 -0.63 4.23 -10.02
C THR A 135 0.55 3.46 -9.48
N LEU A 136 0.76 3.48 -8.16
CA LEU A 136 1.75 2.63 -7.51
C LEU A 136 1.17 1.23 -7.27
N PHE A 137 1.85 0.20 -7.78
CA PHE A 137 1.55 -1.19 -7.44
C PHE A 137 2.35 -1.63 -6.23
N SER A 138 1.67 -2.18 -5.23
CA SER A 138 2.28 -2.70 -4.02
C SER A 138 1.71 -4.03 -3.58
N GLY A 139 2.48 -4.79 -2.81
CA GLY A 139 2.09 -6.11 -2.33
C GLY A 139 3.31 -6.93 -1.93
N HIS A 140 3.07 -8.00 -1.17
CA HIS A 140 4.12 -8.94 -0.79
C HIS A 140 4.73 -9.66 -2.01
N SER A 141 5.92 -10.22 -1.82
CA SER A 141 6.45 -11.16 -2.81
C SER A 141 5.50 -12.35 -2.96
N GLY A 142 5.24 -12.77 -4.20
CA GLY A 142 4.40 -13.95 -4.47
C GLY A 142 2.90 -13.69 -4.61
N VAL A 143 2.37 -12.50 -4.31
CA VAL A 143 0.92 -12.18 -4.46
C VAL A 143 0.47 -12.07 -5.93
N GLY A 144 1.41 -12.11 -6.88
CA GLY A 144 1.13 -12.10 -8.32
C GLY A 144 1.16 -10.71 -8.97
N LYS A 145 1.77 -9.71 -8.33
CA LYS A 145 1.96 -8.35 -8.87
C LYS A 145 2.59 -8.35 -10.29
N SER A 146 3.73 -9.03 -10.50
CA SER A 146 4.37 -9.08 -11.82
C SER A 146 3.53 -9.80 -12.87
N THR A 147 2.77 -10.83 -12.47
CA THR A 147 1.81 -11.51 -13.35
C THR A 147 0.68 -10.58 -13.76
N LEU A 148 0.18 -9.76 -12.82
CA LEU A 148 -0.85 -8.76 -13.09
C LEU A 148 -0.35 -7.67 -14.05
N ILE A 149 0.86 -7.14 -13.85
CA ILE A 149 1.44 -6.15 -14.76
C ILE A 149 1.60 -6.76 -16.17
N LYS A 150 2.06 -8.02 -16.29
CA LYS A 150 2.18 -8.70 -17.58
C LYS A 150 0.83 -8.94 -18.26
N ALA A 151 -0.23 -9.19 -17.48
CA ALA A 151 -1.57 -9.34 -18.02
C ALA A 151 -2.13 -8.02 -18.59
N ILE A 152 -1.78 -6.88 -17.97
CA ILE A 152 -2.19 -5.53 -18.40
C ILE A 152 -1.30 -5.02 -19.56
N LEU A 153 -0.01 -5.37 -19.53
CA LEU A 153 1.01 -4.89 -20.45
C LEU A 153 1.75 -6.09 -21.09
N PRO A 154 1.10 -6.81 -22.03
CA PRO A 154 1.65 -8.04 -22.60
C PRO A 154 2.93 -7.80 -23.40
N ASP A 155 3.08 -6.62 -24.02
CA ASP A 155 4.22 -6.27 -24.89
C ASP A 155 5.43 -5.72 -24.12
N ILE A 156 5.32 -5.52 -22.81
CA ILE A 156 6.47 -5.08 -22.01
C ILE A 156 7.33 -6.31 -21.69
N GLU A 157 8.61 -6.22 -22.04
CA GLU A 157 9.66 -7.11 -21.52
C GLU A 157 9.86 -6.86 -20.02
N ILE A 158 8.86 -7.18 -19.23
CA ILE A 158 9.05 -7.36 -17.80
C ILE A 158 9.99 -8.56 -17.72
N LYS A 159 11.14 -8.40 -17.08
CA LYS A 159 11.95 -9.54 -16.65
C LYS A 159 11.14 -10.32 -15.61
N THR A 160 10.11 -11.04 -16.06
CA THR A 160 9.41 -12.06 -15.29
C THR A 160 10.38 -13.22 -15.20
N GLY A 161 11.40 -13.06 -14.35
CA GLY A 161 12.09 -14.20 -13.79
C GLY A 161 11.01 -14.98 -13.06
N GLU A 162 10.64 -16.12 -13.65
CA GLU A 162 10.03 -17.23 -12.94
C GLU A 162 10.64 -17.29 -11.54
N ILE A 163 9.77 -17.42 -10.52
CA ILE A 163 10.07 -17.73 -9.12
C ILE A 163 11.57 -17.76 -8.92
N SER A 164 12.15 -16.62 -8.53
CA SER A 164 13.58 -16.53 -8.37
C SER A 164 14.01 -17.57 -7.33
N THR A 165 14.48 -18.70 -7.84
CA THR A 165 15.39 -19.66 -7.21
C THR A 165 16.72 -18.99 -6.84
N TYR A 166 16.77 -17.66 -6.90
CA TYR A 166 17.80 -16.77 -6.39
C TYR A 166 17.62 -16.42 -4.90
N HIS A 167 16.86 -17.23 -4.15
CA HIS A 167 16.74 -17.07 -2.71
C HIS A 167 17.91 -17.63 -1.90
N ASN A 168 19.04 -18.01 -2.54
CA ASN A 168 20.10 -18.72 -1.81
C ASN A 168 21.54 -18.25 -2.08
N LYS A 169 21.75 -16.94 -2.25
CA LYS A 169 23.02 -16.27 -1.93
C LYS A 169 22.84 -14.77 -2.01
N GLY A 170 23.17 -14.08 -0.91
CA GLY A 170 23.03 -12.63 -0.82
C GLY A 170 23.80 -11.91 -1.92
N MET A 171 23.08 -11.18 -2.78
CA MET A 171 23.65 -10.11 -3.61
C MET A 171 22.50 -9.27 -4.16
N HIS A 172 22.54 -7.98 -3.83
CA HIS A 172 21.70 -6.86 -4.30
C HIS A 172 20.65 -7.17 -5.37
N THR A 173 19.41 -7.38 -4.93
CA THR A 173 18.21 -7.47 -5.77
C THR A 173 17.72 -6.06 -6.13
N THR A 174 17.31 -5.86 -7.38
CA THR A 174 16.98 -4.60 -8.07
C THR A 174 16.35 -3.52 -7.15
N THR A 175 17.08 -2.44 -6.89
CA THR A 175 16.76 -1.41 -5.87
C THR A 175 15.91 -0.24 -6.36
N PHE A 176 15.54 -0.20 -7.64
CA PHE A 176 14.87 0.96 -8.24
C PHE A 176 13.44 0.64 -8.62
N SER A 177 12.52 1.58 -8.34
CA SER A 177 11.16 1.56 -8.86
C SER A 177 11.20 1.81 -10.37
N GLU A 178 10.33 1.16 -11.12
CA GLU A 178 10.21 1.37 -12.58
C GLU A 178 8.82 1.91 -12.91
N MET A 179 8.70 2.74 -13.94
CA MET A 179 7.44 3.34 -14.38
C MET A 179 7.12 2.90 -15.80
N PHE A 180 5.96 2.29 -15.99
CA PHE A 180 5.50 1.74 -17.26
C PHE A 180 4.28 2.52 -17.75
N PRO A 181 4.27 3.01 -19.00
CA PRO A 181 3.06 3.61 -19.56
C PRO A 181 1.99 2.53 -19.76
N VAL A 182 0.73 2.87 -19.46
CA VAL A 182 -0.43 2.03 -19.77
C VAL A 182 -1.31 2.69 -20.84
N PRO A 183 -2.09 1.90 -21.59
CA PRO A 183 -3.08 2.46 -22.52
C PRO A 183 -4.00 3.47 -21.86
N GLY A 184 -4.22 4.61 -22.53
CA GLY A 184 -5.08 5.68 -22.01
C GLY A 184 -4.37 6.67 -21.08
N ASN A 185 -3.10 6.99 -21.36
CA ASN A 185 -2.30 8.02 -20.67
C ASN A 185 -2.16 7.81 -19.15
N GLY A 186 -2.19 6.56 -18.70
CA GLY A 186 -1.87 6.21 -17.30
C GLY A 186 -0.45 5.68 -17.18
N TYR A 187 -0.02 5.48 -15.94
CA TYR A 187 1.27 4.86 -15.64
C TYR A 187 1.16 3.90 -14.46
N ILE A 188 1.88 2.78 -14.52
CA ILE A 188 2.11 1.89 -13.39
C ILE A 188 3.53 2.13 -12.87
N ILE A 189 3.67 2.38 -11.59
CA ILE A 189 4.96 2.35 -10.90
C ILE A 189 5.07 1.01 -10.18
N ASP A 190 6.07 0.21 -10.55
CA ASP A 190 6.38 -1.04 -9.87
C ASP A 190 7.47 -0.85 -8.83
N THR A 191 7.22 -1.31 -7.59
CA THR A 191 8.21 -1.27 -6.50
C THR A 191 8.59 -2.68 -6.06
N PRO A 192 9.88 -3.01 -5.82
CA PRO A 192 10.27 -4.31 -5.31
C PRO A 192 9.48 -4.65 -4.03
N GLY A 193 9.02 -5.91 -3.92
CA GLY A 193 8.09 -6.37 -2.87
C GLY A 193 8.40 -5.78 -1.49
N ILE A 194 7.47 -4.99 -0.97
CA ILE A 194 7.68 -4.23 0.25
C ILE A 194 7.33 -5.14 1.42
N LYS A 195 8.31 -5.42 2.28
CA LYS A 195 8.13 -6.25 3.49
C LYS A 195 7.55 -5.48 4.69
N GLY A 196 7.35 -4.17 4.54
CA GLY A 196 6.75 -3.33 5.58
C GLY A 196 6.83 -1.85 5.21
N PHE A 197 5.74 -1.13 5.44
CA PHE A 197 5.72 0.33 5.49
C PHE A 197 6.05 0.77 6.92
N GLY A 198 7.01 1.66 7.06
CA GLY A 198 7.40 2.18 8.37
C GLY A 198 6.46 3.30 8.80
N THR A 199 5.98 3.25 10.04
CA THR A 199 5.26 4.32 10.75
C THR A 199 6.26 5.38 11.20
N PHE A 200 6.90 6.10 10.26
CA PHE A 200 8.13 6.82 10.60
C PHE A 200 7.98 8.28 11.05
N ASP A 201 6.79 8.89 10.93
CA ASP A 201 6.49 10.23 11.47
C ASP A 201 4.97 10.41 11.63
N MET A 202 4.32 9.55 12.41
CA MET A 202 2.92 9.75 12.79
C MET A 202 2.86 10.06 14.27
N GLU A 203 2.24 11.18 14.65
CA GLU A 203 1.99 11.42 16.06
C GLU A 203 0.96 10.41 16.60
N GLU A 204 1.06 10.06 17.88
CA GLU A 204 0.26 8.97 18.44
C GLU A 204 -1.24 9.30 18.35
N GLU A 205 -1.52 10.58 18.57
CA GLU A 205 -2.80 11.24 18.45
C GLU A 205 -3.32 11.25 17.00
N GLU A 206 -2.45 11.11 16.00
CA GLU A 206 -2.82 11.12 14.59
C GLU A 206 -3.11 9.74 14.03
N ILE A 207 -2.60 8.65 14.64
CA ILE A 207 -2.75 7.30 14.08
C ILE A 207 -4.23 6.95 13.88
N GLY A 208 -5.10 7.36 14.81
CA GLY A 208 -6.54 7.12 14.70
C GLY A 208 -7.19 7.86 13.52
N HIS A 209 -6.61 8.98 13.08
CA HIS A 209 -7.10 9.76 11.95
C HIS A 209 -6.87 9.05 10.60
N TYR A 210 -5.92 8.12 10.55
CA TYR A 210 -5.59 7.36 9.33
C TYR A 210 -6.43 6.09 9.16
N PHE A 211 -7.38 5.84 10.08
CA PHE A 211 -8.41 4.81 9.95
C PHE A 211 -9.75 5.50 9.74
N PRO A 212 -10.32 5.51 8.52
CA PRO A 212 -11.49 6.33 8.19
C PRO A 212 -12.69 6.11 9.13
N GLU A 213 -12.94 4.86 9.50
CA GLU A 213 -14.02 4.47 10.42
C GLU A 213 -13.76 4.92 11.86
N ILE A 214 -12.51 4.87 12.33
CA ILE A 214 -12.12 5.35 13.67
C ILE A 214 -12.19 6.87 13.71
N PHE A 215 -11.63 7.55 12.70
CA PHE A 215 -11.67 9.00 12.57
C PHE A 215 -13.10 9.55 12.54
N LYS A 216 -14.01 8.87 11.84
CA LYS A 216 -15.41 9.28 11.77
C LYS A 216 -16.08 9.18 13.15
N VAL A 217 -15.86 8.07 13.86
CA VAL A 217 -16.48 7.81 15.18
C VAL A 217 -15.81 8.61 16.30
N SER A 218 -14.54 8.97 16.16
CA SER A 218 -13.81 9.73 17.19
C SER A 218 -14.41 11.12 17.45
N ALA A 219 -15.16 11.67 16.49
CA ALA A 219 -15.92 12.92 16.65
C ALA A 219 -16.95 12.85 17.78
N ASP A 220 -17.45 11.66 18.10
CA ASP A 220 -18.44 11.41 19.17
C ASP A 220 -17.78 11.07 20.53
N CYS A 221 -16.44 11.06 20.60
CA CYS A 221 -15.74 10.83 21.86
C CYS A 221 -15.98 11.97 22.84
N ARG A 222 -16.14 11.61 24.13
CA ARG A 222 -16.30 12.60 25.21
C ARG A 222 -15.14 13.58 25.34
N TYR A 223 -13.92 13.15 24.99
CA TYR A 223 -12.69 13.93 25.13
C TYR A 223 -12.03 14.12 23.76
N GLY A 224 -11.59 15.35 23.47
CA GLY A 224 -10.95 15.69 22.19
C GLY A 224 -9.54 15.12 21.98
N ASN A 225 -8.89 14.65 23.04
CA ASN A 225 -7.57 14.00 23.01
C ASN A 225 -7.65 12.50 23.34
N CYS A 226 -8.77 11.86 23.02
CA CYS A 226 -8.97 10.44 23.27
C CYS A 226 -8.04 9.59 22.39
N THR A 227 -7.20 8.76 23.02
CA THR A 227 -6.34 7.76 22.33
C THR A 227 -7.08 6.45 22.06
N HIS A 228 -8.38 6.41 22.33
CA HIS A 228 -9.27 5.29 22.11
C HIS A 228 -8.90 3.98 22.82
N ARG A 229 -8.02 3.99 23.83
CA ARG A 229 -7.52 2.78 24.51
C ARG A 229 -8.24 2.46 25.81
N HIS A 230 -8.36 3.45 26.71
CA HIS A 230 -8.80 3.24 28.09
C HIS A 230 -9.74 4.34 28.60
N GLU A 231 -9.95 5.38 27.81
CA GLU A 231 -10.71 6.57 28.18
C GLU A 231 -12.19 6.24 28.41
N PRO A 232 -12.81 6.75 29.51
CA PRO A 232 -14.22 6.52 29.78
C PRO A 232 -15.11 7.30 28.80
N GLY A 233 -16.12 6.65 28.24
CA GLY A 233 -16.98 7.26 27.22
C GLY A 233 -16.31 7.44 25.85
N CYS A 234 -15.37 6.55 25.52
CA CYS A 234 -14.79 6.47 24.18
C CYS A 234 -15.80 5.87 23.19
N ALA A 235 -16.29 6.67 22.25
CA ALA A 235 -17.24 6.24 21.23
C ALA A 235 -16.64 5.16 20.30
N VAL A 236 -15.33 5.22 20.03
CA VAL A 236 -14.64 4.22 19.20
C VAL A 236 -14.69 2.85 19.86
N ARG A 237 -14.41 2.75 21.17
CA ARG A 237 -14.48 1.47 21.90
C ARG A 237 -15.90 0.92 21.96
N GLU A 238 -16.88 1.79 22.20
CA GLU A 238 -18.29 1.39 22.16
C GLU A 238 -18.70 0.89 20.76
N ALA A 239 -18.20 1.53 19.69
CA ALA A 239 -18.43 1.09 18.32
C ALA A 239 -17.77 -0.26 18.01
N VAL A 240 -16.61 -0.57 18.60
CA VAL A 240 -15.99 -1.90 18.53
C VAL A 240 -16.83 -2.94 19.27
N GLU A 241 -17.27 -2.65 20.50
CA GLU A 241 -18.13 -3.54 21.30
C GLU A 241 -19.48 -3.82 20.62
N LYS A 242 -20.00 -2.87 19.84
CA LYS A 242 -21.25 -3.00 19.05
C LYS A 242 -21.01 -3.52 17.63
N HIS A 243 -19.79 -3.90 17.27
CA HIS A 243 -19.41 -4.40 15.94
C HIS A 243 -19.63 -3.41 14.78
N TYR A 244 -19.70 -2.10 15.05
CA TYR A 244 -19.67 -1.06 14.03
C TYR A 244 -18.25 -0.82 13.49
N ILE A 245 -17.22 -1.10 14.31
CA ILE A 245 -15.82 -1.17 13.90
C ILE A 245 -15.36 -2.61 14.10
N SER A 246 -14.73 -3.19 13.07
CA SER A 246 -14.20 -4.54 13.16
C SER A 246 -13.11 -4.63 14.24
N GLU A 247 -13.16 -5.67 15.06
CA GLU A 247 -12.11 -5.97 16.04
C GLU A 247 -10.73 -6.09 15.39
N SER A 248 -10.64 -6.65 14.17
CA SER A 248 -9.38 -6.76 13.44
C SER A 248 -8.77 -5.40 13.11
N ARG A 249 -9.62 -4.43 12.75
CA ARG A 249 -9.21 -3.06 12.41
C ARG A 249 -8.74 -2.31 13.65
N TYR A 250 -9.48 -2.44 14.75
CA TYR A 250 -9.08 -1.87 16.04
C TYR A 250 -7.80 -2.51 16.58
N ALA A 251 -7.62 -3.83 16.44
CA ALA A 251 -6.37 -4.50 16.78
C ALA A 251 -5.20 -3.99 15.95
N SER A 252 -5.36 -3.80 14.63
CA SER A 252 -4.32 -3.19 13.79
C SER A 252 -3.99 -1.76 14.22
N TYR A 253 -4.98 -0.96 14.60
CA TYR A 253 -4.78 0.38 15.17
C TYR A 253 -3.94 0.33 16.45
N LEU A 254 -4.27 -0.55 17.40
CA LEU A 254 -3.51 -0.72 18.64
C LEU A 254 -2.07 -1.18 18.38
N ASN A 255 -1.87 -2.17 17.50
CA ASN A 255 -0.54 -2.62 17.10
C ASN A 255 0.30 -1.47 16.51
N MET A 256 -0.31 -0.57 15.74
CA MET A 256 0.38 0.60 15.19
C MET A 256 0.81 1.61 16.26
N LEU A 257 0.03 1.77 17.33
CA LEU A 257 0.39 2.60 18.48
C LEU A 257 1.58 1.98 19.24
N GLU A 258 1.53 0.68 19.52
CA GLU A 258 2.57 -0.06 20.27
C GLU A 258 3.92 -0.07 19.54
N ASP A 259 3.93 -0.25 18.21
CA ASP A 259 5.14 -0.22 17.40
C ASP A 259 5.91 1.11 17.50
N LYS A 260 5.21 2.22 17.74
CA LYS A 260 5.83 3.53 17.99
C LYS A 260 6.48 3.58 19.37
N GLU A 261 5.85 2.97 20.37
CA GLU A 261 6.40 2.88 21.72
C GLU A 261 7.68 2.02 21.73
N GLU A 262 7.71 0.86 21.08
CA GLU A 262 8.94 0.04 20.96
C GLU A 262 10.07 0.77 20.21
N GLY A 263 9.72 1.62 19.23
CA GLY A 263 10.66 2.49 18.53
C GLY A 263 11.37 3.52 19.42
N LYS A 264 10.75 3.92 20.55
CA LYS A 264 11.38 4.80 21.57
C LYS A 264 12.34 4.04 22.50
N TYR A 265 12.16 2.72 22.68
CA TYR A 265 12.90 1.91 23.67
C TYR A 265 14.06 1.08 23.12
N ARG A 266 14.36 1.09 21.81
CA ARG A 266 15.60 0.52 21.30
C ARG A 266 16.80 1.43 21.64
N ALA A 267 17.30 1.27 22.86
CA ALA A 267 18.63 1.73 23.24
C ALA A 267 19.65 1.11 22.28
N ALA A 268 20.53 1.97 21.76
CA ALA A 268 21.65 1.55 20.93
C ALA A 268 22.51 0.56 21.71
N TYR A 269 22.59 -0.67 21.22
CA TYR A 269 23.68 -1.59 21.51
C TYR A 269 24.41 -1.86 20.20
#